data_AF-A0A1I0RHX0-F1
#
_entry.id   AF-A0A1I0RHX0-F1
#
_cell.length_a   1.000
_cell.length_b   1.000
_cell.length_c   1.000
_cell.angle_alpha   90.00
_cell.angle_beta   90.00
_cell.angle_gamma   90.00
#
_symmetry.space_group_name_H-M   'P 1'
#
loop_
_entity.id
_entity.type
_entity.pdbx_description
1 polymer ?
#
loop_
_entity_poly.entity_id
_entity_poly.type
_entity_poly.pdbx_seq_one_letter_code
_entity_poly.pdbx_strand_id
1 'polypeptide(L)'
;MILSVQSYKNHELVLYHAGKHNMPLHQSEVIFEELKLFLVDCLTIDKNVPNEEIDAFWHSFILHTYDYQAFCHNYLGRFIHHYPHFDKAGTAEMLSESFECRCDSGSKNTPTAYSNEPFLF
;
A
#
# COMPACT_ATOMS: atom_id res chain seq x y z
N MET A 1 -5.43 16.41 17.02
CA MET A 1 -5.51 15.43 15.94
C MET A 1 -4.85 15.96 14.66
N ILE A 2 -5.37 16.99 13.99
CA ILE A 2 -4.75 17.51 12.74
C ILE A 2 -3.33 18.04 12.99
N LEU A 3 -3.14 18.86 14.04
CA LEU A 3 -1.81 19.42 14.36
C LEU A 3 -0.76 18.35 14.69
N SER A 4 -1.16 17.25 15.35
CA SER A 4 -0.25 16.14 15.66
C SER A 4 0.08 15.32 14.42
N VAL A 5 -0.88 15.14 13.50
CA VAL A 5 -0.63 14.47 12.22
C VAL A 5 0.36 15.29 11.37
N GLN A 6 0.20 16.61 11.31
CA GLN A 6 1.09 17.49 10.54
C GLN A 6 2.54 17.48 11.06
N SER A 7 2.77 17.20 12.35
CA SER A 7 4.12 17.09 12.91
C SER A 7 4.83 15.78 12.57
N TYR A 8 4.12 14.76 12.06
CA TYR A 8 4.75 13.52 11.60
C TYR A 8 5.63 13.79 10.37
N LYS A 9 6.87 13.30 10.43
CA LYS A 9 7.89 13.43 9.38
C LYS A 9 8.49 12.06 9.11
N ASN A 10 8.73 11.77 7.83
CA ASN A 10 9.44 10.58 7.39
C ASN A 10 10.22 10.93 6.11
N HIS A 11 11.47 11.35 6.27
CA HIS A 11 12.30 11.84 5.16
C HIS A 11 12.64 10.72 4.17
N GLU A 12 12.93 9.52 4.67
CA GLU A 12 13.25 8.35 3.85
C GLU A 12 12.08 7.95 2.94
N LEU A 13 10.85 7.94 3.47
CA LEU A 13 9.65 7.66 2.68
C LEU A 13 9.43 8.70 1.57
N VAL A 14 9.64 9.98 1.88
CA VAL A 14 9.51 11.08 0.92
C VAL A 14 10.57 10.97 -0.19
N LEU A 15 11.81 10.64 0.16
CA LEU A 15 12.90 10.38 -0.80
C LEU A 15 12.59 9.16 -1.67
N TYR A 16 12.11 8.07 -1.06
CA TYR A 16 11.72 6.86 -1.76
C TYR A 16 10.64 7.14 -2.79
N HIS A 17 9.56 7.83 -2.39
CA HIS A 17 8.48 8.20 -3.30
C HIS A 17 8.98 9.11 -4.43
N ALA A 18 9.79 10.11 -4.12
CA ALA A 18 10.36 11.01 -5.12
C ALA A 18 11.18 10.25 -6.17
N GLY A 19 12.05 9.33 -5.73
CA GLY A 19 12.87 8.51 -6.61
C GLY A 19 12.05 7.53 -7.45
N LYS A 20 11.08 6.84 -6.84
CA LYS A 20 10.21 5.86 -7.51
C LYS A 20 9.40 6.48 -8.65
N HIS A 21 8.94 7.71 -8.46
CA HIS A 21 8.11 8.43 -9.43
C HIS A 21 8.89 9.44 -10.28
N ASN A 22 10.22 9.49 -10.14
CA ASN A 22 11.11 10.41 -10.86
C ASN A 22 10.63 11.88 -10.79
N MET A 23 10.27 12.33 -9.59
CA MET A 23 9.73 13.67 -9.33
C MET A 23 10.63 14.51 -8.41
N PRO A 24 10.53 15.85 -8.42
CA PRO A 24 11.25 16.71 -7.49
C PRO A 24 10.90 16.43 -6.03
N LEU A 25 11.89 16.51 -5.13
CA LEU A 25 11.71 16.26 -3.70
C LEU A 25 10.58 17.10 -3.08
N HIS A 26 10.56 18.41 -3.38
CA HIS A 26 9.53 19.32 -2.88
C HIS A 26 8.11 18.89 -3.30
N GLN A 27 7.94 18.35 -4.51
CA GLN A 27 6.63 17.85 -4.95
C GLN A 27 6.20 16.64 -4.11
N SER A 28 7.13 15.71 -3.86
CA SER A 28 6.89 14.57 -2.95
C SER A 28 6.54 15.03 -1.52
N GLU A 29 7.22 16.06 -1.00
CA GLU A 29 6.90 16.65 0.32
C GLU A 29 5.47 17.21 0.38
N VAL A 30 5.03 17.91 -0.67
CA VAL A 30 3.66 18.45 -0.76
C VAL A 30 2.64 17.31 -0.76
N ILE A 31 2.83 16.30 -1.61
CA ILE A 31 1.93 15.12 -1.67
C ILE A 31 1.90 14.39 -0.33
N PHE A 32 3.01 14.31 0.40
CA PHE A 32 3.05 13.70 1.73
C PHE A 32 2.19 14.46 2.75
N GLU A 33 2.21 15.79 2.74
CA GLU A 33 1.34 16.60 3.61
C GLU A 33 -0.15 16.43 3.23
N GLU A 34 -0.47 16.33 1.94
CA GLU A 34 -1.83 16.06 1.46
C GLU A 34 -2.31 14.66 1.83
N LEU A 35 -1.47 13.64 1.65
CA LEU A 35 -1.75 12.26 2.05
C LEU A 35 -2.11 12.16 3.53
N LYS A 36 -1.37 12.86 4.40
CA LYS A 36 -1.65 12.87 5.84
C LYS A 36 -3.04 13.42 6.16
N LEU A 37 -3.47 14.47 5.46
CA LEU A 37 -4.81 15.03 5.61
C LEU A 37 -5.88 14.09 5.05
N PHE A 38 -5.63 13.50 3.87
CA PHE A 38 -6.52 12.51 3.27
C PHE A 38 -6.78 11.32 4.22
N LEU A 39 -5.74 10.80 4.88
CA LEU A 39 -5.87 9.71 5.86
C LEU A 39 -6.65 10.12 7.13
N VAL A 40 -6.61 11.40 7.51
CA VAL A 40 -7.47 11.93 8.57
C VAL A 40 -8.92 11.98 8.10
N ASP A 41 -9.19 12.39 6.86
CA ASP A 41 -10.54 12.42 6.30
C ASP A 41 -11.16 11.02 6.20
N CYS A 42 -10.36 9.98 5.93
CA CYS A 42 -10.79 8.58 6.01
C CYS A 42 -11.28 8.17 7.42
N LEU A 43 -11.08 8.98 8.45
CA LEU A 43 -11.65 8.71 9.77
C LEU A 43 -13.16 8.95 9.83
N THR A 44 -13.67 9.85 9.00
CA THR A 44 -15.06 10.34 9.05
C THR A 44 -15.82 10.12 7.73
N ILE A 45 -15.12 9.91 6.61
CA ILE A 45 -15.69 9.71 5.28
C ILE A 45 -15.61 8.23 4.89
N ASP A 46 -16.77 7.58 4.77
CA ASP A 46 -16.92 6.13 4.53
C ASP A 46 -16.43 5.67 3.14
N LYS A 47 -16.44 6.58 2.15
CA LYS A 47 -16.04 6.30 0.75
C LYS A 47 -15.13 7.38 0.19
N ASN A 48 -14.08 7.70 0.92
CA ASN A 48 -13.08 8.65 0.44
C ASN A 48 -12.20 8.00 -0.62
N VAL A 49 -12.03 8.67 -1.76
CA VAL A 49 -11.25 8.16 -2.89
C VAL A 49 -10.05 9.09 -3.09
N PRO A 50 -8.81 8.59 -3.03
CA PRO A 50 -7.64 9.42 -3.28
C PRO A 50 -7.56 9.81 -4.76
N ASN A 51 -6.92 10.93 -5.06
CA ASN A 51 -6.45 11.19 -6.43
C ASN A 51 -5.22 10.30 -6.74
N GLU A 52 -4.79 10.25 -7.99
CA GLU A 52 -3.70 9.37 -8.43
C GLU A 52 -2.37 9.61 -7.68
N GLU A 53 -2.03 10.86 -7.38
CA GLU A 53 -0.78 11.21 -6.67
C GLU A 53 -0.81 10.75 -5.21
N ILE A 54 -1.94 10.98 -4.52
CA ILE A 54 -2.14 10.55 -3.13
C ILE A 54 -2.16 9.02 -3.05
N ASP A 55 -2.83 8.36 -3.99
CA ASP A 55 -2.91 6.90 -4.05
C ASP A 55 -1.52 6.27 -4.25
N ALA A 56 -0.73 6.80 -5.19
CA ALA A 56 0.64 6.38 -5.45
C ALA A 56 1.55 6.55 -4.22
N PHE A 57 1.41 7.67 -3.50
CA PHE A 57 2.16 7.89 -2.27
C PHE A 57 1.69 6.93 -1.17
N TRP A 58 0.38 6.75 -1.00
CA TRP A 58 -0.18 5.85 0.00
C TRP A 58 0.32 4.41 -0.20
N HIS A 59 0.38 3.93 -1.45
CA HIS A 59 1.00 2.64 -1.77
C HIS A 59 2.45 2.55 -1.29
N SER A 60 3.25 3.60 -1.53
CA SER A 60 4.63 3.65 -1.04
C SER A 60 4.68 3.60 0.49
N PHE A 61 3.77 4.29 1.18
CA PHE A 61 3.71 4.28 2.64
C PHE A 61 3.32 2.89 3.18
N ILE A 62 2.31 2.23 2.61
CA ILE A 62 1.89 0.87 2.99
C ILE A 62 3.05 -0.14 2.88
N LEU A 63 3.91 -0.01 1.86
CA LEU A 63 5.10 -0.85 1.71
C LEU A 63 6.15 -0.62 2.80
N HIS A 64 6.13 0.54 3.47
CA HIS A 64 6.90 0.81 4.69
C HIS A 64 6.05 0.41 5.90
N THR A 65 5.77 -0.90 5.99
CA THR A 65 4.74 -1.47 6.88
C THR A 65 4.88 -1.05 8.34
N TYR A 66 6.11 -1.02 8.87
CA TYR A 66 6.38 -0.59 10.25
C TYR A 66 5.97 0.87 10.49
N ASP A 67 6.42 1.78 9.62
CA ASP A 67 6.12 3.21 9.73
C ASP A 67 4.62 3.47 9.52
N TYR A 68 3.99 2.77 8.58
CA TYR A 68 2.58 2.92 8.31
C TYR A 68 1.71 2.46 9.48
N GLN A 69 2.01 1.28 10.04
CA GLN A 69 1.31 0.78 11.22
C GLN A 69 1.51 1.72 12.42
N ALA A 70 2.75 2.18 12.66
CA ALA A 70 3.05 3.12 13.73
C ALA A 70 2.31 4.46 13.54
N PHE A 71 2.28 4.98 12.31
CA PHE A 71 1.56 6.21 11.99
C PHE A 71 0.06 6.07 12.28
N CYS A 72 -0.57 5.02 11.75
CA CYS A 72 -1.98 4.75 11.99
C CYS A 72 -2.32 4.63 13.47
N HIS A 73 -1.52 3.89 14.24
CA HIS A 73 -1.76 3.71 15.67
C HIS A 73 -1.56 5.01 16.46
N ASN A 74 -0.43 5.68 16.27
CA ASN A 74 -0.01 6.82 17.09
C ASN A 74 -0.77 8.11 16.75
N TYR A 75 -1.17 8.29 15.49
CA TYR A 75 -1.74 9.56 15.03
C TYR A 75 -3.22 9.47 14.65
N LEU A 76 -3.68 8.31 14.16
CA LEU A 76 -5.07 8.13 13.72
C LEU A 76 -5.91 7.31 14.72
N GLY A 77 -5.27 6.58 15.64
CA GLY A 77 -5.92 5.72 16.63
C GLY A 77 -6.53 4.43 16.05
N ARG A 78 -6.41 4.21 14.73
CA ARG A 78 -6.84 2.97 14.05
C ARG A 78 -6.07 2.78 12.74
N PHE A 79 -5.98 1.52 12.31
CA PHE A 79 -5.44 1.18 11.00
C PHE A 79 -6.42 1.57 9.89
N ILE A 80 -5.93 2.23 8.84
CA ILE A 80 -6.74 2.54 7.66
C ILE A 80 -6.41 1.50 6.60
N HIS A 81 -7.41 0.74 6.15
CA HIS A 81 -7.20 -0.26 5.11
C HIS A 81 -7.31 0.39 3.72
N HIS A 82 -6.33 0.14 2.87
CA HIS A 82 -6.42 0.45 1.45
C HIS A 82 -6.96 -0.76 0.69
N TYR A 83 -7.90 -0.54 -0.21
CA TYR A 83 -8.47 -1.56 -1.08
C TYR A 83 -8.10 -1.21 -2.52
N PRO A 84 -7.26 -2.02 -3.18
CA PRO A 84 -6.86 -1.76 -4.55
C PRO A 84 -8.08 -1.69 -5.47
N HIS A 85 -8.21 -0.58 -6.20
CA HIS A 85 -9.18 -0.49 -7.27
C HIS A 85 -8.60 -1.18 -8.50
N PHE A 86 -9.22 -2.27 -8.92
CA PHE A 86 -8.91 -2.88 -10.21
C PHE A 86 -9.54 -2.04 -11.31
N ASP A 87 -8.71 -1.36 -12.09
CA ASP A 87 -9.17 -0.77 -13.34
C ASP A 87 -9.67 -1.88 -14.26
N LYS A 88 -10.96 -1.81 -14.61
CA LYS A 88 -11.61 -2.79 -15.51
C LYS A 88 -10.96 -2.87 -16.90
N ALA A 89 -10.04 -1.97 -17.22
CA ALA A 89 -9.25 -2.02 -18.46
C ALA A 89 -8.20 -3.15 -18.45
N GLY A 90 -7.61 -3.49 -17.30
CA GLY A 90 -6.59 -4.55 -17.20
C GLY A 90 -7.15 -5.97 -17.04
N THR A 91 -8.46 -6.08 -16.75
CA THR A 91 -9.07 -7.38 -16.44
C THR A 91 -9.25 -8.29 -17.66
N ALA A 92 -9.37 -7.73 -18.86
CA ALA A 92 -9.50 -8.55 -20.07
C ALA A 92 -8.22 -9.33 -20.39
N GLU A 93 -7.05 -8.77 -20.04
CA GLU A 93 -5.75 -9.37 -20.33
C GLU A 93 -5.35 -10.39 -19.24
N MET A 94 -5.48 -10.04 -17.95
CA MET A 94 -5.12 -10.93 -16.83
C MET A 94 -6.04 -12.16 -16.65
N LEU A 95 -7.30 -12.09 -17.08
CA LEU A 95 -8.20 -13.25 -17.03
C LEU A 95 -7.94 -14.27 -18.16
N SER A 96 -7.16 -13.91 -19.18
CA SER A 96 -6.83 -14.82 -20.29
C SER A 96 -5.65 -15.76 -19.96
N GLU A 97 -4.71 -15.33 -19.10
CA GLU A 97 -3.49 -16.10 -18.80
C GLU A 97 -3.62 -17.09 -17.64
N SER A 98 -4.70 -17.01 -16.84
CA SER A 98 -4.86 -17.84 -15.62
C SER A 98 -5.71 -19.12 -15.81
N PHE A 99 -6.16 -19.45 -17.04
CA PHE A 99 -7.06 -20.59 -17.28
C PHE A 99 -6.53 -21.69 -18.23
N GLU A 100 -5.22 -21.80 -18.45
CA GLU A 100 -4.67 -23.08 -18.93
C GLU A 100 -4.33 -23.98 -17.74
N CYS A 101 -5.33 -24.70 -17.25
CA CYS A 101 -5.12 -25.86 -16.40
C CYS A 101 -4.35 -26.91 -17.20
N ARG A 102 -3.02 -26.90 -17.08
CA ARG A 102 -2.12 -27.87 -17.70
C ARG A 102 -2.22 -29.20 -16.95
N CYS A 103 -3.30 -29.94 -17.20
CA CYS A 103 -3.34 -31.35 -16.88
C CYS A 103 -2.57 -32.12 -17.96
N ASP A 104 -1.25 -32.24 -17.77
CA ASP A 104 -0.51 -33.32 -18.42
C ASP A 104 -0.22 -34.43 -17.40
N SER A 105 -0.54 -35.63 -17.85
CA SER A 105 -0.60 -36.87 -17.10
C SER A 105 0.73 -37.32 -16.51
N GLY A 106 0.74 -37.59 -15.20
CA GLY A 106 1.56 -38.66 -14.60
C GLY A 106 2.82 -38.23 -13.87
N SER A 107 2.73 -38.09 -12.54
CA SER A 107 3.67 -38.69 -11.57
C SER A 107 3.18 -38.40 -10.15
N LYS A 108 3.06 -39.45 -9.33
CA LYS A 108 2.68 -39.33 -7.92
C LYS A 108 3.87 -38.77 -7.13
N ASN A 109 3.80 -37.51 -6.71
CA ASN A 109 4.63 -37.01 -5.61
C ASN A 109 3.72 -36.29 -4.62
N THR A 110 3.59 -36.86 -3.41
CA THR A 110 2.93 -36.25 -2.26
C THR A 110 3.80 -35.11 -1.73
N PRO A 111 3.28 -33.87 -1.57
CA PRO A 111 4.02 -32.81 -0.89
C PRO A 111 4.07 -33.12 0.61
N THR A 112 5.29 -33.28 1.13
CA THR A 112 5.57 -33.31 2.56
C THR A 112 5.17 -31.98 3.20
N ALA A 113 4.54 -32.05 4.37
CA ALA A 113 4.08 -30.90 5.15
C ALA A 113 5.22 -29.88 5.37
N TYR A 114 4.96 -28.62 5.06
CA TYR A 114 5.83 -27.51 5.45
C TYR A 114 5.81 -27.38 6.98
N SER A 115 6.97 -27.56 7.59
CA SER A 115 7.20 -27.25 8.99
C SER A 115 7.05 -25.75 9.21
N ASN A 116 6.13 -25.37 10.09
CA ASN A 116 5.99 -24.02 10.62
C ASN A 116 7.15 -23.73 11.57
N GLU A 117 8.23 -23.13 11.07
CA GLU A 117 9.16 -22.40 11.92
C GLU A 117 8.98 -20.90 11.65
N PRO A 118 8.69 -20.07 12.67
CA PRO A 118 8.48 -18.65 12.46
C PRO A 118 9.82 -17.99 12.11
N PHE A 119 9.89 -17.35 10.96
CA PHE A 119 10.92 -16.35 10.70
C PHE A 119 10.68 -15.17 11.65
N LEU A 120 11.41 -15.18 12.76
CA LEU A 120 11.59 -14.01 13.61
C LEU A 120 12.47 -13.03 12.83
N PHE A 121 11.89 -11.88 12.46
CA PHE A 121 12.63 -10.64 12.33
C PHE A 121 12.60 -9.92 13.67
#